data_AF-A0A1J4REM6-F1
#
_entry.id   AF-A0A1J4REM6-F1
#
_cell.length_a   1.000
_cell.length_b   1.000
_cell.length_c   1.000
_cell.angle_alpha   90.00
_cell.angle_beta   90.00
_cell.angle_gamma   90.00
#
_symmetry.space_group_name_H-M   'P 1'
#
loop_
_entity.id
_entity.type
_entity.pdbx_description
1 polymer ?
#
loop_
_entity_poly.entity_id
_entity_poly.type
_entity_poly.pdbx_seq_one_letter_code
_entity_poly.pdbx_strand_id
1 'polypeptide(L)' 'MSKSSAPKKVEELSYEEAMQELESIVASLEEGTQKLEEAIALFERG' A
#
# COMPACT_ATOMS: atom_id res chain seq x y z
N MET A 1 12.83 4.12 -19.14
CA MET A 1 12.34 2.75 -19.30
C MET A 1 11.22 2.55 -18.30
N SER A 2 9.97 2.71 -18.73
CA SER A 2 8.81 2.67 -17.86
C SER A 2 8.34 1.23 -17.69
N LYS A 3 8.74 0.56 -16.62
CA LYS A 3 8.00 -0.60 -16.13
C LYS A 3 6.91 -0.07 -15.20
N SER A 4 5.76 0.25 -15.77
CA SER A 4 4.51 0.27 -15.00
C SER A 4 4.16 -1.18 -14.68
N SER A 5 4.80 -1.77 -13.68
CA SER A 5 4.29 -3.01 -13.08
C SER A 5 3.16 -2.58 -12.16
N ALA A 6 1.93 -2.98 -12.50
CA ALA A 6 0.83 -2.92 -11.55
C ALA A 6 1.25 -3.61 -10.24
N PRO A 7 0.82 -3.09 -9.07
CA PRO A 7 1.14 -3.72 -7.80
C PRO A 7 0.68 -5.18 -7.82
N LYS A 8 1.48 -6.08 -7.25
CA LYS A 8 1.13 -7.49 -7.08
C LYS A 8 -0.23 -7.59 -6.39
N LYS A 9 -1.05 -8.57 -6.77
CA LYS A 9 -2.30 -8.84 -6.05
C LYS A 9 -1.98 -9.24 -4.62
N VAL A 10 -2.83 -8.87 -3.67
CA VAL A 10 -2.64 -9.22 -2.24
C VAL A 10 -2.54 -10.74 -2.07
N GLU A 11 -3.34 -11.50 -2.82
CA GLU A 11 -3.35 -12.98 -2.86
C GLU A 11 -2.01 -13.61 -3.27
N GLU A 12 -1.14 -12.84 -3.94
CA GLU A 12 0.15 -13.30 -4.46
C GLU A 12 1.32 -12.89 -3.55
N LEU A 13 1.06 -12.14 -2.47
CA LEU A 13 2.08 -11.72 -1.52
C LEU A 13 2.42 -12.87 -0.56
N SER A 14 3.71 -13.03 -0.28
CA SER A 14 4.12 -13.77 0.91
C SER A 14 3.70 -13.02 2.18
N TYR A 15 3.65 -13.73 3.30
CA TYR A 15 3.34 -13.12 4.60
C TYR A 15 4.29 -11.95 4.93
N GLU A 16 5.58 -12.10 4.69
CA GLU A 16 6.57 -11.06 4.97
C GLU A 16 6.40 -9.84 4.07
N GLU A 17 6.12 -10.04 2.77
CA GLU A 17 5.81 -8.95 1.84
C GLU A 17 4.54 -8.21 2.25
N ALA A 18 3.48 -8.94 2.61
CA ALA A 18 2.22 -8.36 3.06
C ALA A 18 2.37 -7.57 4.36
N MET A 19 3.14 -8.09 5.32
CA MET A 19 3.39 -7.41 6.59
C MET A 19 4.17 -6.11 6.39
N GLN A 20 5.25 -6.15 5.59
CA GLN A 20 6.04 -4.95 5.28
C GLN A 20 5.21 -3.89 4.55
N GLU A 21 4.36 -4.31 3.62
CA GLU A 21 3.47 -3.40 2.91
C GLU A 21 2.44 -2.76 3.86
N LEU A 22 1.83 -3.56 4.74
CA LEU A 22 0.88 -3.05 5.74
C LEU A 22 1.53 -2.04 6.70
N GLU A 23 2.73 -2.33 7.21
CA GLU A 23 3.49 -1.40 8.06
C GLU A 23 3.74 -0.05 7.36
N SER A 24 4.11 -0.09 6.08
CA SER A 24 4.32 1.12 5.28
C SER A 24 3.03 1.90 5.05
N ILE A 25 1.91 1.21 4.84
CA ILE A 25 0.59 1.82 4.65
C ILE A 25 0.16 2.53 5.94
N VAL A 26 0.28 1.85 7.09
CA VAL A 26 -0.06 2.43 8.39
C VAL A 26 0.78 3.67 8.66
N ALA A 27 2.10 3.60 8.48
CA ALA A 27 2.98 4.75 8.66
C ALA A 27 2.55 5.94 7.77
N SER A 28 2.19 5.67 6.52
CA SER A 28 1.75 6.71 5.58
C SER A 28 0.40 7.32 5.98
N LEU A 29 -0.55 6.52 6.47
CA LEU A 29 -1.83 7.00 6.97
C LEU A 29 -1.69 7.83 8.25
N GLU A 30 -0.75 7.45 9.13
CA GLU A 30 -0.45 8.18 10.37
C GLU A 30 0.19 9.56 10.12
N GLU A 31 0.96 9.72 9.04
CA GLU A 31 1.49 11.03 8.64
C GLU A 31 0.38 12.06 8.34
N GLY A 32 -0.77 11.60 7.82
CA GLY A 32 -1.96 12.43 7.61
C GLY A 32 -1.81 13.56 6.59
N THR A 33 -0.80 13.54 5.73
CA THR A 33 -0.50 14.59 4.74
C THR A 33 -1.15 14.34 3.37
N GLN A 34 -1.72 13.16 3.18
CA GLN A 34 -2.23 12.67 1.90
C GLN A 34 -3.63 13.21 1.60
N LYS A 35 -4.02 13.20 0.32
CA LYS A 35 -5.41 13.52 -0.06
C LYS A 35 -6.36 12.43 0.42
N LEU A 36 -7.63 12.79 0.58
CA LEU A 36 -8.66 11.85 1.02
C LEU A 36 -8.74 10.62 0.11
N GLU A 37 -8.69 10.81 -1.21
CA GLU A 37 -8.76 9.72 -2.18
C GLU A 37 -7.55 8.77 -2.09
N GLU A 38 -6.36 9.33 -1.83
CA GLU A 38 -5.13 8.55 -1.63
C GLU A 38 -5.17 7.76 -0.32
N ALA A 39 -5.65 8.40 0.76
CA ALA A 39 -5.84 7.76 2.06
C ALA A 39 -6.86 6.61 1.99
N ILE A 40 -7.97 6.78 1.25
CA ILE A 40 -8.96 5.71 1.02
C ILE A 40 -8.32 4.55 0.24
N ALA A 41 -7.55 4.84 -0.82
CA ALA A 41 -6.89 3.80 -1.60
C ALA A 41 -5.88 2.99 -0.76
N LEU A 42 -5.13 3.65 0.13
CA LEU A 42 -4.24 2.98 1.07
C LEU A 42 -5.00 2.14 2.09
N PHE A 43 -6.12 2.64 2.62
CA PHE A 43 -6.98 1.90 3.55
C PHE A 43 -7.58 0.64 2.91
N GLU A 44 -8.00 0.70 1.65
CA GLU A 44 -8.50 -0.48 0.92
C GLU A 44 -7.42 -1.49 0.58
N ARG A 45 -6.15 -1.06 0.49
CA ARG A 45 -5.00 -1.91 0.18
C ARG A 45 -4.46 -2.64 1.40
N GLY A 46 -4.43 -1.98 2.56
CA GLY A 46 -4.00 -2.55 3.84
C GLY A 46 -4.96 -3.62 4.34
#